data_AF-A0A5D2WQV1-F1
#
_entry.id   AF-A0A5D2WQV1-F1
#
_cell.length_a   1.000
_cell.length_b   1.000
_cell.length_c   1.000
_cell.angle_alpha   90.00
_cell.angle_beta   90.00
_cell.angle_gamma   90.00
#
_symmetry.space_group_name_H-M   'P 1'
#
loop_
_entity.id
_entity.type
_entity.pdbx_description
1 polymer ?
#
loop_
_entity_poly.entity_id
_entity_poly.type
_entity_poly.pdbx_seq_one_letter_code
_entity_poly.pdbx_strand_id
1 'polypeptide(L)'
;MVNPRCYLDISIGGELEGRIVVELYKDVVPKTAENFRTLCTGEKGIAPNSAASLHYKGVRFHRIIRGFMIQGGDISAGDGTGGESIYGLKFEDENFELKHERKGMLSMANMGPNTNGSQFFITTTRTSHLDGKHVVFGKVIKGMGVVRSIELVATEDGDNPTQEVIIADCGEIPEGGDDGVSNFFKDGDIYPDWPVDLDKKPDEISWWMKAVDSIKAFANEQYKKQDYKIALRKYWKALRYLDVCWDLEGIDQAKSSYLRKTKSQIFTNSSACKLKLGDLKGALLDADFAIRDGEDNVKAFFRQGQANMALNDIDSAVESFKKALDLEPNDGGIKKELAAARKKIADRRDQEKKAYSRMFQ
;
A
#
# COMPACT_ATOMS: atom_id res chain seq x y z
N MET A 1 20.40 1.49 28.22
CA MET A 1 20.45 2.47 27.11
C MET A 1 19.19 2.30 26.29
N VAL A 2 18.67 3.37 25.71
CA VAL A 2 17.48 3.28 24.84
C VAL A 2 17.90 2.64 23.51
N ASN A 3 17.07 1.76 22.98
CA ASN A 3 17.29 1.12 21.70
C ASN A 3 17.17 2.13 20.55
N PRO A 4 18.14 2.19 19.60
CA PRO A 4 18.06 3.09 18.47
C PRO A 4 16.84 2.85 17.59
N ARG A 5 16.34 3.91 16.98
CA ARG A 5 15.30 3.84 15.95
C ARG A 5 15.87 4.29 14.61
N CYS A 6 15.58 3.54 13.55
CA CYS A 6 15.93 3.90 12.19
C CYS A 6 14.69 3.93 11.31
N TYR A 7 14.74 4.69 10.22
CA TYR A 7 13.69 4.73 9.21
C TYR A 7 14.19 4.32 7.84
N LEU A 8 13.29 3.76 7.04
CA LEU A 8 13.44 3.46 5.62
C LEU A 8 12.23 4.06 4.88
N ASP A 9 12.47 5.05 4.04
CA ASP A 9 11.47 5.62 3.13
C ASP A 9 11.45 4.80 1.86
N ILE A 10 10.30 4.26 1.50
CA ILE A 10 10.16 3.27 0.45
C ILE A 10 9.53 3.89 -0.78
N SER A 11 10.10 3.61 -1.96
CA SER A 11 9.42 3.80 -3.24
C SER A 11 9.12 2.46 -3.91
N ILE A 12 8.01 2.38 -4.64
CA ILE A 12 7.60 1.24 -5.45
C ILE A 12 7.29 1.77 -6.86
N GLY A 13 7.94 1.22 -7.88
CA GLY A 13 7.74 1.66 -9.27
C GLY A 13 8.06 3.14 -9.50
N GLY A 14 8.99 3.71 -8.73
CA GLY A 14 9.35 5.13 -8.78
C GLY A 14 8.42 6.07 -8.00
N GLU A 15 7.36 5.57 -7.36
CA GLU A 15 6.45 6.36 -6.53
C GLU A 15 6.73 6.13 -5.05
N LEU A 16 6.82 7.22 -4.27
CA LEU A 16 7.02 7.13 -2.83
C LEU A 16 5.79 6.47 -2.17
N GLU A 17 5.99 5.38 -1.44
CA GLU A 17 4.93 4.58 -0.82
C GLU A 17 4.69 4.94 0.65
N GLY A 18 5.75 5.11 1.42
CA GLY A 18 5.64 5.39 2.84
C GLY A 18 6.94 5.15 3.59
N ARG A 19 6.89 5.34 4.90
CA ARG A 19 8.02 5.13 5.82
C ARG A 19 7.84 3.87 6.65
N ILE A 20 8.90 3.07 6.76
CA ILE A 20 9.05 1.99 7.74
C ILE A 20 9.94 2.52 8.86
N VAL A 21 9.51 2.36 10.11
CA VAL A 21 10.34 2.68 11.29
C VAL A 21 10.63 1.40 12.05
N VAL A 22 11.90 1.17 12.36
CA VAL A 22 12.39 0.00 13.09
C VAL A 22 13.05 0.38 14.40
N GLU A 23 12.81 -0.41 15.44
CA GLU A 23 13.58 -0.42 16.69
C GLU A 23 14.69 -1.49 16.56
N LEU A 24 15.92 -1.12 16.91
CA LEU A 24 17.09 -2.01 16.87
C LEU A 24 17.45 -2.46 18.29
N TYR A 25 17.57 -3.78 18.52
CA TYR A 25 17.84 -4.37 19.84
C TYR A 25 19.32 -4.27 20.21
N LYS A 26 19.83 -3.05 20.36
CA LYS A 26 21.23 -2.76 20.72
C LYS A 26 21.59 -3.31 22.11
N ASP A 27 20.61 -3.47 22.98
CA ASP A 27 20.74 -4.10 24.30
C ASP A 27 21.00 -5.62 24.24
N VAL A 28 20.58 -6.31 23.16
CA VAL A 28 20.74 -7.77 23.00
C VAL A 28 21.81 -8.13 21.97
N VAL A 29 21.86 -7.41 20.85
CA VAL A 29 22.78 -7.64 19.72
C VAL A 29 23.44 -6.33 19.28
N PRO A 30 24.30 -5.73 20.13
CA PRO A 30 24.90 -4.41 19.88
C PRO A 30 25.69 -4.32 18.57
N LYS A 31 26.44 -5.35 18.16
CA LYS A 31 27.19 -5.32 16.90
C LYS A 31 26.25 -5.32 15.69
N THR A 32 25.24 -6.18 15.73
CA THR A 32 24.28 -6.33 14.62
C THR A 32 23.42 -5.06 14.49
N ALA A 33 22.95 -4.50 15.61
CA ALA A 33 22.22 -3.24 15.65
C ALA A 33 23.07 -2.07 15.14
N GLU A 34 24.33 -1.97 15.57
CA GLU A 34 25.23 -0.88 15.15
C GLU A 34 25.56 -0.96 13.66
N ASN A 35 25.74 -2.16 13.10
CA ASN A 35 25.90 -2.37 11.66
C ASN A 35 24.72 -1.80 10.88
N PHE A 36 23.49 -2.18 11.23
CA PHE A 36 22.30 -1.72 10.52
C PHE A 36 22.09 -0.20 10.68
N ARG A 37 22.23 0.34 11.92
CA ARG A 37 22.11 1.78 12.18
C ARG A 37 23.06 2.59 11.31
N THR A 38 24.33 2.17 11.26
CA THR A 38 25.37 2.83 10.48
C THR A 38 25.11 2.75 8.97
N LEU A 39 24.59 1.61 8.49
CA LEU A 39 24.16 1.47 7.10
C LEU A 39 22.90 2.29 6.79
N CYS A 40 22.07 2.64 7.78
CA CYS A 40 21.00 3.63 7.58
C CYS A 40 21.53 5.07 7.50
N THR A 41 22.58 5.44 8.24
CA THR A 41 23.12 6.81 8.24
C THR A 41 24.14 7.08 7.14
N GLY A 42 24.84 6.03 6.66
CA GLY A 42 25.90 6.16 5.67
C GLY A 42 27.21 6.75 6.23
N GLU A 43 27.33 6.92 7.54
CA GLU A 43 28.43 7.67 8.16
C GLU A 43 29.83 7.04 8.02
N LYS A 44 29.92 5.77 7.60
CA LYS A 44 31.19 5.06 7.36
C LYS A 44 31.71 5.18 5.93
N GLY A 45 31.00 5.88 5.04
CA GLY A 45 31.51 6.19 3.70
C GLY A 45 31.54 4.97 2.77
N ILE A 46 32.71 4.69 2.18
CA ILE A 46 32.89 3.65 1.16
C ILE A 46 33.44 2.37 1.79
N ALA A 47 32.84 1.25 1.42
CA ALA A 47 33.23 -0.08 1.84
C ALA A 47 34.58 -0.46 1.22
N PRO A 48 35.56 -0.94 2.00
CA PRO A 48 36.92 -1.18 1.51
C PRO A 48 37.02 -2.35 0.52
N ASN A 49 36.12 -3.34 0.56
CA ASN A 49 36.24 -4.53 -0.29
C ASN A 49 35.35 -4.47 -1.53
N SER A 50 34.16 -3.92 -1.42
CA SER A 50 33.20 -3.82 -2.53
C SER A 50 33.23 -2.48 -3.28
N ALA A 51 33.94 -1.47 -2.74
CA ALA A 51 33.91 -0.08 -3.22
C ALA A 51 32.49 0.56 -3.27
N ALA A 52 31.49 -0.12 -2.71
CA ALA A 52 30.13 0.39 -2.58
C ALA A 52 30.03 1.39 -1.42
N SER A 53 29.01 2.25 -1.44
CA SER A 53 28.70 3.06 -0.25
C SER A 53 28.13 2.16 0.84
N LEU A 54 28.64 2.27 2.07
CA LEU A 54 28.07 1.65 3.27
C LEU A 54 26.78 2.37 3.69
N HIS A 55 25.77 2.36 2.81
CA HIS A 55 24.54 3.12 2.98
C HIS A 55 23.37 2.40 2.27
N TYR A 56 22.21 2.33 2.91
CA TYR A 56 21.01 1.72 2.35
C TYR A 56 20.24 2.61 1.39
N LYS A 57 20.51 3.92 1.34
CA LYS A 57 19.84 4.82 0.41
C LYS A 57 20.11 4.41 -1.04
N GLY A 58 19.05 4.19 -1.80
CA GLY A 58 19.09 3.69 -3.17
C GLY A 58 19.16 2.17 -3.30
N VAL A 59 19.24 1.43 -2.18
CA VAL A 59 19.27 -0.04 -2.21
C VAL A 59 17.88 -0.58 -2.42
N ARG A 60 17.76 -1.60 -3.28
CA ARG A 60 16.49 -2.25 -3.59
C ARG A 60 16.20 -3.46 -2.70
N PHE A 61 14.92 -3.76 -2.54
CA PHE A 61 14.45 -5.08 -2.12
C PHE A 61 14.47 -6.00 -3.35
N HIS A 62 15.39 -6.94 -3.36
CA HIS A 62 15.67 -7.81 -4.52
C HIS A 62 15.02 -9.19 -4.42
N ARG A 63 14.37 -9.48 -3.28
CA ARG A 63 13.70 -10.76 -3.09
C ARG A 63 12.48 -10.61 -2.17
N ILE A 64 11.31 -11.00 -2.65
CA ILE A 64 10.03 -10.85 -1.97
C ILE A 64 9.28 -12.17 -2.03
N ILE A 65 8.93 -12.73 -0.87
CA ILE A 65 8.13 -13.95 -0.81
C ILE A 65 6.88 -13.66 0.02
N ARG A 66 5.73 -13.62 -0.67
CA ARG A 66 4.43 -13.38 -0.05
C ARG A 66 4.12 -14.45 1.00
N GLY A 67 3.68 -13.99 2.17
CA GLY A 67 3.42 -14.85 3.31
C GLY A 67 4.69 -15.35 4.01
N PHE A 68 5.85 -14.75 3.73
CA PHE A 68 7.12 -15.12 4.36
C PHE A 68 7.94 -13.90 4.78
N MET A 69 8.59 -13.22 3.84
CA MET A 69 9.53 -12.11 4.12
C MET A 69 9.78 -11.21 2.90
N ILE A 70 10.32 -10.02 3.15
CA ILE A 70 10.89 -9.11 2.15
C ILE A 70 12.37 -8.92 2.46
N GLN A 71 13.26 -9.07 1.48
CA GLN A 71 14.71 -9.04 1.65
C GLN A 71 15.35 -7.95 0.79
N GLY A 72 16.29 -7.22 1.40
CA GLY A 72 17.04 -6.14 0.79
C GLY A 72 18.43 -6.03 1.41
N GLY A 73 19.06 -4.86 1.25
CA GLY A 73 20.36 -4.58 1.88
C GLY A 73 21.58 -5.11 1.13
N ASP A 74 21.44 -5.57 -0.12
CA ASP A 74 22.60 -5.78 -0.99
C ASP A 74 23.07 -4.42 -1.53
N ILE A 75 24.04 -3.82 -0.83
CA ILE A 75 24.55 -2.48 -1.12
C ILE A 75 25.47 -2.43 -2.35
N SER A 76 25.89 -3.59 -2.89
CA SER A 76 26.94 -3.63 -3.93
C SER A 76 26.45 -4.20 -5.26
N ALA A 77 25.89 -5.40 -5.27
CA ALA A 77 25.40 -6.04 -6.50
C ALA A 77 23.90 -5.78 -6.71
N GLY A 78 23.18 -5.58 -5.62
CA GLY A 78 21.74 -5.37 -5.60
C GLY A 78 20.91 -6.60 -5.94
N ASP A 79 21.48 -7.78 -6.17
CA ASP A 79 20.76 -8.99 -6.61
C ASP A 79 20.77 -10.13 -5.58
N GLY A 80 21.37 -9.89 -4.42
CA GLY A 80 21.51 -10.86 -3.32
C GLY A 80 22.87 -11.56 -3.29
N THR A 81 23.73 -11.35 -4.30
CA THR A 81 25.09 -11.92 -4.33
C THR A 81 26.12 -11.07 -3.60
N GLY A 82 25.79 -9.82 -3.29
CA GLY A 82 26.71 -8.85 -2.72
C GLY A 82 26.49 -8.52 -1.24
N GLY A 83 26.92 -7.32 -0.87
CA GLY A 83 26.80 -6.76 0.46
C GLY A 83 28.06 -6.90 1.32
N GLU A 84 28.27 -5.91 2.18
CA GLU A 84 29.44 -5.79 3.06
C GLU A 84 29.01 -5.11 4.36
N SER A 85 29.51 -5.57 5.51
CA SER A 85 29.22 -4.96 6.81
C SER A 85 30.17 -3.79 7.09
N ILE A 86 29.84 -2.99 8.10
CA ILE A 86 30.74 -1.93 8.57
C ILE A 86 32.03 -2.46 9.23
N TYR A 87 32.11 -3.77 9.45
CA TYR A 87 33.25 -4.47 10.04
C TYR A 87 34.11 -5.21 8.99
N GLY A 88 33.74 -5.12 7.71
CA GLY A 88 34.35 -5.86 6.58
C GLY A 88 33.33 -6.76 5.87
N LEU A 89 33.80 -7.65 5.00
CA LEU A 89 32.95 -8.49 4.14
C LEU A 89 31.85 -9.22 4.90
N LYS A 90 32.20 -9.84 6.04
CA LYS A 90 31.28 -10.62 6.88
C LYS A 90 31.60 -10.44 8.37
N PHE A 91 30.61 -10.66 9.23
CA PHE A 91 30.77 -10.75 10.67
C PHE A 91 29.97 -11.92 11.27
N GLU A 92 30.35 -12.29 12.49
CA GLU A 92 29.82 -13.43 13.25
C GLU A 92 28.33 -13.30 13.61
N ASP A 93 27.68 -14.44 13.85
CA ASP A 93 26.35 -14.48 14.45
C ASP A 93 26.46 -14.10 15.92
N GLU A 94 25.93 -12.95 16.30
CA GLU A 94 26.14 -12.39 17.64
C GLU A 94 25.47 -13.23 18.74
N ASN A 95 24.19 -13.59 18.55
CA ASN A 95 23.48 -14.64 19.30
C ASN A 95 22.14 -14.98 18.60
N PHE A 96 21.41 -15.96 19.14
CA PHE A 96 20.09 -16.37 18.68
C PHE A 96 19.05 -16.40 19.80
N GLU A 97 19.17 -15.49 20.77
CA GLU A 97 18.24 -15.39 21.91
C GLU A 97 16.82 -15.08 21.42
N LEU A 98 16.71 -14.07 20.57
CA LEU A 98 15.46 -13.63 19.97
C LEU A 98 15.01 -14.57 18.84
N LYS A 99 13.69 -14.71 18.71
CA LYS A 99 13.03 -15.64 17.77
C LYS A 99 12.18 -14.90 16.75
N HIS A 100 11.90 -15.55 15.63
CA HIS A 100 11.05 -15.02 14.56
C HIS A 100 9.57 -15.24 14.85
N GLU A 101 9.08 -14.69 15.97
CA GLU A 101 7.80 -15.08 16.57
C GLU A 101 6.57 -14.50 15.87
N ARG A 102 6.73 -13.44 15.08
CA ARG A 102 5.64 -12.67 14.47
C ARG A 102 6.08 -11.93 13.22
N LYS A 103 5.13 -11.31 12.52
CA LYS A 103 5.40 -10.34 11.45
C LYS A 103 6.17 -9.13 11.99
N GLY A 104 6.97 -8.52 11.13
CA GLY A 104 7.71 -7.30 11.42
C GLY A 104 9.03 -7.51 12.14
N MET A 105 9.48 -8.74 12.38
CA MET A 105 10.83 -8.99 12.90
C MET A 105 11.86 -8.68 11.82
N LEU A 106 12.90 -7.93 12.21
CA LEU A 106 14.03 -7.54 11.38
C LEU A 106 15.21 -8.46 11.70
N SER A 107 15.77 -9.11 10.68
CA SER A 107 16.77 -10.17 10.85
C SER A 107 17.80 -10.20 9.73
N MET A 108 19.01 -10.68 10.04
CA MET A 108 20.11 -10.75 9.09
C MET A 108 19.91 -11.86 8.06
N ALA A 109 20.13 -11.55 6.79
CA ALA A 109 20.33 -12.57 5.77
C ALA A 109 21.80 -13.04 5.80
N ASN A 110 22.03 -14.34 5.59
CA ASN A 110 23.36 -14.94 5.58
C ASN A 110 23.42 -16.12 4.60
N MET A 111 24.63 -16.64 4.36
CA MET A 111 24.92 -17.82 3.54
C MET A 111 25.44 -18.98 4.41
N GLY A 112 24.90 -19.12 5.62
CA GLY A 112 25.37 -20.05 6.65
C GLY A 112 26.00 -19.33 7.86
N PRO A 113 26.49 -20.09 8.86
CA PRO A 113 26.96 -19.53 10.12
C PRO A 113 28.05 -18.46 9.93
N ASN A 114 27.96 -17.36 10.68
CA ASN A 114 28.94 -16.27 10.73
C ASN A 114 29.19 -15.57 9.39
N THR A 115 28.16 -15.46 8.54
CA THR A 115 28.26 -14.79 7.23
C THR A 115 27.31 -13.59 7.11
N ASN A 116 27.12 -12.86 8.22
CA ASN A 116 26.31 -11.64 8.22
C ASN A 116 27.04 -10.52 7.47
N GLY A 117 26.34 -9.79 6.61
CA GLY A 117 26.88 -8.65 5.85
C GLY A 117 26.02 -7.40 6.03
N SER A 118 25.54 -6.83 4.93
CA SER A 118 24.55 -5.75 4.93
C SER A 118 23.12 -6.22 4.64
N GLN A 119 22.94 -7.42 4.11
CA GLN A 119 21.63 -7.93 3.71
C GLN A 119 20.76 -8.28 4.93
N PHE A 120 19.49 -7.94 4.84
CA PHE A 120 18.50 -8.16 5.89
C PHE A 120 17.16 -8.56 5.28
N PHE A 121 16.28 -9.11 6.11
CA PHE A 121 14.89 -9.29 5.77
C PHE A 121 13.95 -8.82 6.87
N ILE A 122 12.74 -8.42 6.47
CA ILE A 122 11.62 -8.15 7.36
C ILE A 122 10.58 -9.25 7.16
N THR A 123 10.25 -9.95 8.23
CA THR A 123 9.24 -11.01 8.20
C THR A 123 7.84 -10.46 8.00
N THR A 124 7.00 -11.16 7.24
CA THR A 124 5.59 -10.81 7.05
C THR A 124 4.65 -11.82 7.74
N THR A 125 5.20 -12.88 8.31
CA THR A 125 4.52 -13.86 9.15
C THR A 125 5.47 -14.37 10.25
N ARG A 126 5.04 -15.33 11.08
CA ARG A 126 5.93 -16.06 12.00
C ARG A 126 6.79 -17.06 11.21
N THR A 127 8.10 -17.05 11.43
CA THR A 127 9.06 -17.86 10.63
C THR A 127 10.02 -18.66 11.51
N SER A 128 9.49 -19.51 12.40
CA SER A 128 10.30 -20.26 13.38
C SER A 128 11.35 -21.21 12.78
N HIS A 129 11.23 -21.61 11.51
CA HIS A 129 12.23 -22.43 10.83
C HIS A 129 13.57 -21.70 10.57
N LEU A 130 13.60 -20.37 10.77
CA LEU A 130 14.77 -19.50 10.73
C LEU A 130 15.45 -19.33 12.11
N ASP A 131 14.79 -19.78 13.19
CA ASP A 131 15.33 -19.64 14.55
C ASP A 131 16.65 -20.41 14.69
N GLY A 132 17.64 -19.80 15.34
CA GLY A 132 18.98 -20.38 15.48
C GLY A 132 19.84 -20.35 14.21
N LYS A 133 19.34 -19.75 13.12
CA LYS A 133 20.06 -19.63 11.84
C LYS A 133 20.28 -18.19 11.40
N HIS A 134 19.37 -17.29 11.77
CA HIS A 134 19.44 -15.87 11.43
C HIS A 134 19.32 -15.02 12.70
N VAL A 135 20.20 -14.02 12.83
CA VAL A 135 20.21 -13.11 13.99
C VAL A 135 19.05 -12.14 13.85
N VAL A 136 18.07 -12.25 14.75
CA VAL A 136 17.01 -11.25 14.91
C VAL A 136 17.58 -10.06 15.68
N PHE A 137 17.49 -8.86 15.11
CA PHE A 137 18.14 -7.67 15.66
C PHE A 137 17.24 -6.45 15.75
N GLY A 138 15.97 -6.57 15.39
CA GLY A 138 15.02 -5.48 15.56
C GLY A 138 13.59 -5.90 15.25
N LYS A 139 12.71 -4.91 15.24
CA LYS A 139 11.33 -5.03 14.75
C LYS A 139 10.86 -3.73 14.12
N VAL A 140 9.90 -3.83 13.22
CA VAL A 140 9.12 -2.70 12.74
C VAL A 140 8.19 -2.23 13.86
N ILE A 141 8.24 -0.93 14.15
CA ILE A 141 7.38 -0.27 15.14
C ILE A 141 6.34 0.66 14.49
N LYS A 142 6.58 1.14 13.27
CA LYS A 142 5.63 1.87 12.42
C LYS A 142 5.79 1.48 10.95
N GLY A 143 4.73 1.60 10.16
CA GLY A 143 4.83 1.36 8.72
C GLY A 143 4.78 -0.11 8.33
N MET A 144 4.23 -0.99 9.18
CA MET A 144 3.98 -2.38 8.76
C MET A 144 3.05 -2.49 7.56
N GLY A 145 2.21 -1.49 7.34
CA GLY A 145 1.41 -1.41 6.12
C GLY A 145 2.25 -1.20 4.86
N VAL A 146 3.35 -0.44 4.94
CA VAL A 146 4.32 -0.28 3.83
C VAL A 146 5.03 -1.60 3.55
N VAL A 147 5.43 -2.34 4.60
CA VAL A 147 5.96 -3.71 4.47
C VAL A 147 4.98 -4.63 3.73
N ARG A 148 3.67 -4.51 4.00
CA ARG A 148 2.63 -5.25 3.26
C ARG A 148 2.47 -4.78 1.82
N SER A 149 2.59 -3.48 1.55
CA SER A 149 2.60 -2.97 0.17
C SER A 149 3.75 -3.59 -0.63
N ILE A 150 4.95 -3.66 -0.05
CA ILE A 150 6.11 -4.34 -0.65
C ILE A 150 5.82 -5.83 -0.88
N GLU A 151 5.31 -6.53 0.13
CA GLU A 151 4.98 -7.97 0.04
C GLU A 151 3.97 -8.31 -1.08
N LEU A 152 3.08 -7.37 -1.41
CA LEU A 152 2.04 -7.55 -2.42
C LEU A 152 2.49 -7.17 -3.84
N VAL A 153 3.70 -6.65 -4.01
CA VAL A 153 4.29 -6.45 -5.34
C VAL A 153 4.41 -7.81 -6.03
N ALA A 154 3.97 -7.88 -7.29
CA ALA A 154 4.09 -9.11 -8.07
C ALA A 154 5.57 -9.47 -8.26
N THR A 155 5.86 -10.76 -8.30
CA THR A 155 7.22 -11.28 -8.45
C THR A 155 7.34 -12.17 -9.68
N GLU A 156 8.52 -12.21 -10.26
CA GLU A 156 8.91 -13.09 -11.35
C GLU A 156 9.67 -14.31 -10.81
N ASP A 157 10.27 -15.09 -11.72
CA ASP A 157 11.12 -16.22 -11.36
C ASP A 157 12.25 -15.76 -10.41
N GLY A 158 12.50 -16.57 -9.37
CA GLY A 158 13.50 -16.26 -8.36
C GLY A 158 13.06 -15.24 -7.30
N ASP A 159 11.74 -15.03 -7.13
CA ASP A 159 11.15 -14.14 -6.11
C ASP A 159 11.49 -12.65 -6.30
N ASN A 160 11.92 -12.25 -7.50
CA ASN A 160 12.35 -10.89 -7.82
C ASN A 160 11.11 -10.02 -8.13
N PRO A 161 10.94 -8.81 -7.57
CA PRO A 161 9.76 -8.00 -7.85
C PRO A 161 9.70 -7.48 -9.29
N THR A 162 8.50 -7.47 -9.88
CA THR A 162 8.23 -6.94 -11.23
C THR A 162 8.35 -5.41 -11.31
N GLN A 163 8.32 -4.75 -10.17
CA GLN A 163 8.49 -3.30 -10.04
C GLN A 163 9.65 -3.03 -9.09
N GLU A 164 10.42 -2.00 -9.38
CA GLU A 164 11.53 -1.63 -8.52
C GLU A 164 11.02 -1.18 -7.15
N VAL A 165 11.52 -1.80 -6.08
CA VAL A 165 11.22 -1.42 -4.70
C VAL A 165 12.51 -0.93 -4.06
N ILE A 166 12.60 0.37 -3.74
CA ILE A 166 13.85 1.02 -3.31
C ILE A 166 13.67 1.66 -1.93
N ILE A 167 14.73 1.61 -1.13
CA ILE A 167 14.91 2.48 0.04
C ILE A 167 15.31 3.88 -0.49
N ALA A 168 14.32 4.73 -0.77
CA ALA A 168 14.51 6.06 -1.34
C ALA A 168 15.28 7.01 -0.40
N ASP A 169 15.08 6.88 0.90
CA ASP A 169 15.85 7.56 1.94
C ASP A 169 15.91 6.73 3.22
N CYS A 170 16.93 6.94 4.05
CA CYS A 170 17.03 6.24 5.33
C CYS A 170 17.88 7.04 6.32
N GLY A 171 17.77 6.68 7.59
CA GLY A 171 18.56 7.31 8.63
C GLY A 171 18.19 6.85 10.04
N GLU A 172 18.85 7.45 11.01
CA GLU A 172 18.54 7.30 12.43
C GLU A 172 17.56 8.40 12.87
N ILE A 173 16.61 8.03 13.72
CA ILE A 173 15.69 8.96 14.38
C ILE A 173 16.25 9.26 15.77
N PRO A 174 16.55 10.52 16.11
CA PRO A 174 17.01 10.89 17.45
C PRO A 174 16.06 10.43 18.56
N GLU A 175 16.60 10.26 19.77
CA GLU A 175 15.78 10.01 20.95
C GLU A 175 14.74 11.13 21.14
N GLY A 176 13.48 10.75 21.32
CA GLY A 176 12.36 11.72 21.38
C GLY A 176 11.98 12.37 20.04
N GLY A 177 12.68 12.07 18.96
CA GLY A 177 12.34 12.54 17.61
C GLY A 177 11.02 11.93 17.10
N ASP A 178 10.33 12.70 16.26
CA ASP A 178 9.13 12.26 15.54
C ASP A 178 9.48 11.14 14.55
N ASP A 179 8.63 10.11 14.50
CA ASP A 179 8.79 8.99 13.58
C ASP A 179 8.61 9.44 12.11
N GLY A 180 7.94 10.57 11.88
CA GLY A 180 7.74 11.15 10.55
C GLY A 180 6.76 10.36 9.68
N VAL A 181 5.87 9.58 10.31
CA VAL A 181 4.80 8.82 9.64
C VAL A 181 3.53 9.66 9.42
N SER A 182 3.35 10.72 10.21
CA SER A 182 2.30 11.72 10.04
C SER A 182 2.73 12.80 9.06
N ASN A 183 1.86 13.23 8.14
CA ASN A 183 2.21 14.20 7.09
C ASN A 183 3.48 13.84 6.30
N PHE A 184 3.70 12.54 6.08
CA PHE A 184 4.89 12.00 5.42
C PHE A 184 5.13 12.62 4.04
N PHE A 185 4.07 12.79 3.24
CA PHE A 185 4.13 13.43 1.91
C PHE A 185 4.22 14.95 1.95
N LYS A 186 4.16 15.58 3.14
CA LYS A 186 4.16 17.04 3.33
C LYS A 186 3.05 17.73 2.52
N ASP A 187 1.93 17.06 2.37
CA ASP A 187 0.80 17.46 1.52
C ASP A 187 -0.33 18.14 2.31
N GLY A 188 -0.21 18.22 3.65
CA GLY A 188 -1.17 18.82 4.56
C GLY A 188 -2.08 17.80 5.26
N ASP A 189 -2.03 16.52 4.88
CA ASP A 189 -2.72 15.45 5.57
C ASP A 189 -1.92 15.01 6.80
N ILE A 190 -2.41 15.39 7.98
CA ILE A 190 -1.73 15.20 9.26
C ILE A 190 -1.86 13.78 9.84
N TYR A 191 -2.67 12.92 9.24
CA TYR A 191 -2.87 11.57 9.75
C TYR A 191 -1.79 10.62 9.20
N PRO A 192 -1.33 9.60 9.94
CA PRO A 192 -0.57 8.49 9.37
C PRO A 192 -1.36 7.77 8.27
N ASP A 193 -0.69 7.17 7.29
CA ASP A 193 -1.39 6.42 6.23
C ASP A 193 -2.08 5.15 6.71
N TRP A 194 -1.59 4.60 7.83
CA TRP A 194 -2.13 3.44 8.50
C TRP A 194 -2.59 3.82 9.91
N PRO A 195 -3.88 3.65 10.24
CA PRO A 195 -4.41 4.11 11.53
C PRO A 195 -3.77 3.42 12.74
N VAL A 196 -3.24 2.21 12.55
CA VAL A 196 -2.51 1.48 13.61
C VAL A 196 -1.24 2.22 14.05
N ASP A 197 -0.67 3.05 13.18
CA ASP A 197 0.56 3.81 13.42
C ASP A 197 0.32 5.12 14.19
N LEU A 198 -0.93 5.46 14.53
CA LEU A 198 -1.22 6.53 15.49
C LEU A 198 -0.60 6.22 16.86
N ASP A 199 0.13 7.20 17.42
CA ASP A 199 0.73 7.10 18.76
C ASP A 199 -0.31 6.96 19.85
N LYS A 200 -1.39 7.75 19.74
CA LYS A 200 -2.56 7.70 20.61
C LYS A 200 -3.78 7.43 19.76
N LYS A 201 -4.46 6.33 20.06
CA LYS A 201 -5.71 5.94 19.39
C LYS A 201 -6.86 6.49 20.24
N PRO A 202 -7.64 7.46 19.75
CA PRO A 202 -8.77 7.99 20.51
C PRO A 202 -9.88 6.94 20.62
N ASP A 203 -10.49 6.81 21.79
CA ASP A 203 -11.62 5.89 21.99
C ASP A 203 -12.93 6.45 21.39
N GLU A 204 -13.00 7.77 21.22
CA GLU A 204 -14.18 8.45 20.69
C GLU A 204 -14.32 8.26 19.18
N ILE A 205 -15.36 7.53 18.76
CA ILE A 205 -15.71 7.38 17.33
C ILE A 205 -15.87 8.72 16.60
N SER A 206 -16.29 9.78 17.31
CA SER A 206 -16.46 11.11 16.71
C SER A 206 -15.15 11.68 16.14
N TRP A 207 -14.01 11.35 16.77
CA TRP A 207 -12.70 11.74 16.29
C TRP A 207 -12.34 11.01 14.99
N TRP A 208 -12.60 9.70 14.94
CA TRP A 208 -12.34 8.89 13.76
C TRP A 208 -13.20 9.30 12.56
N MET A 209 -14.49 9.57 12.79
CA MET A 209 -15.38 10.10 11.76
C MET A 209 -14.87 11.44 11.20
N LYS A 210 -14.38 12.35 12.07
CA LYS A 210 -13.75 13.61 11.62
C LYS A 210 -12.48 13.38 10.81
N ALA A 211 -11.65 12.40 11.20
CA ALA A 211 -10.46 12.03 10.44
C ALA A 211 -10.84 11.51 9.04
N VAL A 212 -11.82 10.60 8.96
CA VAL A 212 -12.37 10.09 7.69
C VAL A 212 -12.86 11.23 6.80
N ASP A 213 -13.64 12.16 7.34
CA ASP A 213 -14.15 13.30 6.58
C ASP A 213 -13.02 14.22 6.09
N SER A 214 -12.03 14.49 6.93
CA SER A 214 -10.86 15.30 6.57
C SER A 214 -10.05 14.67 5.44
N ILE A 215 -9.72 13.38 5.56
CA ILE A 215 -8.96 12.64 4.54
C ILE A 215 -9.75 12.55 3.22
N LYS A 216 -11.06 12.26 3.30
CA LYS A 216 -11.96 12.22 2.13
C LYS A 216 -12.07 13.59 1.46
N ALA A 217 -12.17 14.68 2.24
CA ALA A 217 -12.20 16.03 1.70
C ALA A 217 -10.91 16.37 0.95
N PHE A 218 -9.76 16.03 1.53
CA PHE A 218 -8.46 16.17 0.86
C PHE A 218 -8.40 15.36 -0.45
N ALA A 219 -8.86 14.11 -0.44
CA ALA A 219 -8.94 13.28 -1.65
C ALA A 219 -9.82 13.91 -2.74
N ASN A 220 -10.96 14.51 -2.38
CA ASN A 220 -11.82 15.24 -3.30
C ASN A 220 -11.10 16.45 -3.92
N GLU A 221 -10.26 17.16 -3.16
CA GLU A 221 -9.46 18.28 -3.67
C GLU A 221 -8.40 17.81 -4.68
N GLN A 222 -7.71 16.70 -4.41
CA GLN A 222 -6.76 16.12 -5.36
C GLN A 222 -7.44 15.64 -6.63
N TYR A 223 -8.64 15.05 -6.51
CA TYR A 223 -9.45 14.68 -7.67
C TYR A 223 -9.79 15.90 -8.54
N LYS A 224 -10.18 17.04 -7.93
CA LYS A 224 -10.45 18.29 -8.66
C LYS A 224 -9.20 18.83 -9.38
N LYS A 225 -8.02 18.63 -8.80
CA LYS A 225 -6.71 18.95 -9.42
C LYS A 225 -6.30 17.93 -10.50
N GLN A 226 -7.12 16.92 -10.76
CA GLN A 226 -6.85 15.81 -11.68
C GLN A 226 -5.67 14.92 -11.25
N ASP A 227 -5.25 14.99 -9.99
CA ASP A 227 -4.32 14.04 -9.41
C ASP A 227 -5.08 12.82 -8.90
N TYR A 228 -5.46 11.97 -9.86
CA TYR A 228 -6.28 10.79 -9.58
C TYR A 228 -5.53 9.73 -8.77
N LYS A 229 -4.19 9.69 -8.85
CA LYS A 229 -3.35 8.74 -8.09
C LYS A 229 -3.34 9.09 -6.61
N ILE A 230 -3.04 10.35 -6.27
CA ILE A 230 -3.08 10.79 -4.86
C ILE A 230 -4.51 10.75 -4.34
N ALA A 231 -5.50 11.18 -5.13
CA ALA A 231 -6.91 11.08 -4.73
C ALA A 231 -7.29 9.64 -4.37
N LEU A 232 -6.94 8.68 -5.24
CA LEU A 232 -7.17 7.25 -4.98
C LEU A 232 -6.50 6.81 -3.68
N ARG A 233 -5.19 7.07 -3.51
CA ARG A 233 -4.46 6.71 -2.27
C ARG A 233 -5.17 7.24 -1.02
N LYS A 234 -5.65 8.48 -1.06
CA LYS A 234 -6.31 9.13 0.08
C LYS A 234 -7.74 8.60 0.31
N TYR A 235 -8.48 8.22 -0.72
CA TYR A 235 -9.76 7.49 -0.55
C TYR A 235 -9.55 6.15 0.16
N TRP A 236 -8.54 5.38 -0.24
CA TRP A 236 -8.22 4.11 0.41
C TRP A 236 -7.76 4.30 1.86
N LYS A 237 -7.02 5.38 2.13
CA LYS A 237 -6.71 5.79 3.51
C LYS A 237 -7.96 6.11 4.31
N ALA A 238 -8.90 6.88 3.75
CA ALA A 238 -10.17 7.17 4.42
C ALA A 238 -10.97 5.89 4.72
N LEU A 239 -10.97 4.89 3.83
CA LEU A 239 -11.56 3.58 4.09
C LEU A 239 -10.87 2.86 5.27
N ARG A 240 -9.54 2.85 5.33
CA ARG A 240 -8.82 2.24 6.47
C ARG A 240 -9.21 2.87 7.81
N TYR A 241 -9.35 4.20 7.85
CA TYR A 241 -9.81 4.90 9.05
C TYR A 241 -11.29 4.63 9.36
N LEU A 242 -12.12 4.51 8.33
CA LEU A 242 -13.53 4.19 8.47
C LEU A 242 -13.71 2.76 9.01
N ASP A 243 -12.89 1.81 8.58
CA ASP A 243 -12.98 0.42 9.04
C ASP A 243 -12.73 0.32 10.54
N VAL A 244 -11.77 1.10 11.09
CA VAL A 244 -11.55 1.17 12.55
C VAL A 244 -12.80 1.67 13.29
N CYS A 245 -13.61 2.55 12.68
CA CYS A 245 -14.82 3.04 13.33
C CYS A 245 -15.79 1.91 13.69
N TRP A 246 -15.80 0.80 12.93
CA TRP A 246 -16.69 -0.34 13.19
C TRP A 246 -16.26 -1.20 14.38
N ASP A 247 -15.00 -1.09 14.81
CA ASP A 247 -14.47 -1.80 15.98
C ASP A 247 -14.65 -0.99 17.28
N LEU A 248 -15.16 0.25 17.21
CA LEU A 248 -15.34 1.13 18.36
C LEU A 248 -16.73 1.00 18.98
N GLU A 249 -16.79 1.26 20.28
CA GLU A 249 -18.06 1.37 21.01
C GLU A 249 -18.82 2.67 20.65
N GLY A 250 -20.10 2.72 21.01
CA GLY A 250 -20.92 3.94 20.87
C GLY A 250 -21.47 4.21 19.47
N ILE A 251 -21.47 3.20 18.59
CA ILE A 251 -22.16 3.23 17.29
C ILE A 251 -23.67 3.09 17.52
N ASP A 252 -24.39 4.21 17.40
CA ASP A 252 -25.85 4.22 17.31
C ASP A 252 -26.30 4.09 15.85
N GLN A 253 -27.62 4.01 15.64
CA GLN A 253 -28.22 3.88 14.31
C GLN A 253 -27.85 5.04 13.37
N ALA A 254 -27.73 6.26 13.89
CA ALA A 254 -27.39 7.43 13.08
C ALA A 254 -25.94 7.39 12.62
N LYS A 255 -25.00 7.04 13.50
CA LYS A 255 -23.59 6.84 13.17
C LYS A 255 -23.40 5.68 12.20
N SER A 256 -24.06 4.55 12.42
CA SER A 256 -24.02 3.39 11.52
C SER A 256 -24.47 3.77 10.09
N SER A 257 -25.59 4.50 9.98
CA SER A 257 -26.09 5.00 8.70
C SER A 257 -25.09 5.96 8.03
N TYR A 258 -24.51 6.88 8.81
CA TYR A 258 -23.47 7.79 8.31
C TYR A 258 -22.22 7.04 7.80
N LEU A 259 -21.74 6.03 8.53
CA LEU A 259 -20.54 5.28 8.16
C LEU A 259 -20.77 4.50 6.85
N ARG A 260 -21.92 3.83 6.70
CA ARG A 260 -22.27 3.13 5.45
C ARG A 260 -22.37 4.11 4.27
N LYS A 261 -23.06 5.23 4.46
CA LYS A 261 -23.17 6.29 3.44
C LYS A 261 -21.79 6.83 3.05
N THR A 262 -20.92 7.09 4.01
CA THR A 262 -19.56 7.58 3.76
C THR A 262 -18.71 6.54 3.04
N LYS A 263 -18.80 5.27 3.42
CA LYS A 263 -18.13 4.15 2.73
C LYS A 263 -18.57 4.05 1.27
N SER A 264 -19.88 4.09 1.03
CA SER A 264 -20.47 4.10 -0.32
C SER A 264 -19.96 5.28 -1.17
N GLN A 265 -19.89 6.48 -0.59
CA GLN A 265 -19.33 7.67 -1.26
C GLN A 265 -17.84 7.50 -1.60
N ILE A 266 -17.04 6.98 -0.67
CA ILE A 266 -15.60 6.80 -0.89
C ILE A 266 -15.36 5.80 -2.02
N PHE A 267 -16.07 4.67 -2.04
CA PHE A 267 -15.98 3.70 -3.14
C PHE A 267 -16.46 4.29 -4.47
N THR A 268 -17.51 5.11 -4.48
CA THR A 268 -17.97 5.80 -5.69
C THR A 268 -16.88 6.71 -6.26
N ASN A 269 -16.18 7.44 -5.40
CA ASN A 269 -15.10 8.34 -5.82
C ASN A 269 -13.83 7.57 -6.22
N SER A 270 -13.51 6.48 -5.51
CA SER A 270 -12.43 5.54 -5.87
C SER A 270 -12.66 4.94 -7.27
N SER A 271 -13.88 4.48 -7.55
CA SER A 271 -14.29 4.01 -8.88
C SER A 271 -14.07 5.08 -9.95
N ALA A 272 -14.43 6.33 -9.66
CA ALA A 272 -14.20 7.45 -10.59
C ALA A 272 -12.71 7.68 -10.88
N CYS A 273 -11.84 7.62 -9.86
CA CYS A 273 -10.38 7.68 -10.05
C CYS A 273 -9.88 6.54 -10.94
N LYS A 274 -10.30 5.30 -10.65
CA LYS A 274 -9.86 4.11 -11.40
C LYS A 274 -10.29 4.14 -12.86
N LEU A 275 -11.49 4.65 -13.17
CA LEU A 275 -11.91 4.90 -14.55
C LEU A 275 -10.96 5.88 -15.26
N LYS A 276 -10.52 6.93 -14.58
CA LYS A 276 -9.56 7.91 -15.13
C LYS A 276 -8.15 7.35 -15.30
N LEU A 277 -7.76 6.41 -14.43
CA LEU A 277 -6.46 5.74 -14.46
C LEU A 277 -6.43 4.52 -15.40
N GLY A 278 -7.57 4.12 -15.97
CA GLY A 278 -7.69 2.97 -16.87
C GLY A 278 -7.84 1.61 -16.17
N ASP A 279 -7.94 1.56 -14.84
CA ASP A 279 -8.26 0.34 -14.09
C ASP A 279 -9.76 0.06 -14.13
N LEU A 280 -10.24 -0.44 -15.28
CA LEU A 280 -11.67 -0.63 -15.52
C LEU A 280 -12.28 -1.71 -14.62
N LYS A 281 -11.55 -2.80 -14.36
CA LYS A 281 -12.03 -3.90 -13.50
C LYS A 281 -12.10 -3.46 -12.04
N GLY A 282 -11.08 -2.75 -11.54
CA GLY A 282 -11.10 -2.20 -10.20
C GLY A 282 -12.14 -1.10 -10.04
N ALA A 283 -12.41 -0.31 -11.09
CA ALA A 283 -13.49 0.68 -11.07
C ALA A 283 -14.88 0.03 -10.95
N LEU A 284 -15.12 -1.06 -11.68
CA LEU A 284 -16.36 -1.83 -11.57
C LEU A 284 -16.53 -2.40 -10.16
N LEU A 285 -15.49 -3.04 -9.62
CA LEU A 285 -15.50 -3.61 -8.28
C LEU A 285 -15.82 -2.57 -7.20
N ASP A 286 -15.20 -1.39 -7.27
CA ASP A 286 -15.48 -0.31 -6.33
C ASP A 286 -16.91 0.21 -6.49
N ALA A 287 -17.45 0.30 -7.71
CA ALA A 287 -18.84 0.71 -7.93
C ALA A 287 -19.82 -0.30 -7.32
N ASP A 288 -19.54 -1.61 -7.43
CA ASP A 288 -20.35 -2.67 -6.82
C ASP A 288 -20.35 -2.56 -5.29
N PHE A 289 -19.19 -2.32 -4.66
CA PHE A 289 -19.11 -2.09 -3.22
C PHE A 289 -19.87 -0.82 -2.81
N ALA A 290 -19.80 0.24 -3.61
CA ALA A 290 -20.55 1.47 -3.34
C ALA A 290 -22.08 1.23 -3.34
N ILE A 291 -22.59 0.40 -4.25
CA ILE A 291 -24.02 0.07 -4.32
C ILE A 291 -24.47 -0.75 -3.10
N ARG A 292 -23.67 -1.71 -2.65
CA ARG A 292 -24.01 -2.57 -1.49
C ARG A 292 -24.23 -1.79 -0.21
N ASP A 293 -23.41 -0.77 0.03
CA ASP A 293 -23.46 0.03 1.26
C ASP A 293 -24.35 1.29 1.13
N GLY A 294 -24.91 1.57 -0.05
CA GLY A 294 -25.74 2.74 -0.31
C GLY A 294 -26.86 2.45 -1.30
N GLU A 295 -27.99 1.94 -0.80
CA GLU A 295 -29.11 1.41 -1.58
C GLU A 295 -29.65 2.39 -2.66
N ASP A 296 -29.48 3.71 -2.46
CA ASP A 296 -29.93 4.76 -3.39
C ASP A 296 -28.79 5.62 -3.95
N ASN A 297 -27.56 5.10 -4.01
CA ASN A 297 -26.43 5.88 -4.54
C ASN A 297 -26.44 5.91 -6.08
N VAL A 298 -27.19 6.87 -6.64
CA VAL A 298 -27.30 7.15 -8.08
C VAL A 298 -25.94 7.20 -8.76
N LYS A 299 -24.96 7.88 -8.13
CA LYS A 299 -23.62 8.05 -8.68
C LYS A 299 -22.86 6.72 -8.76
N ALA A 300 -23.08 5.80 -7.83
CA ALA A 300 -22.47 4.48 -7.88
C ALA A 300 -22.98 3.67 -9.08
N PHE A 301 -24.30 3.62 -9.30
CA PHE A 301 -24.88 2.99 -10.50
C PHE A 301 -24.39 3.66 -11.80
N PHE A 302 -24.26 4.99 -11.80
CA PHE A 302 -23.69 5.71 -12.94
C PHE A 302 -22.23 5.31 -13.20
N ARG A 303 -21.38 5.21 -12.17
CA ARG A 303 -19.99 4.72 -12.31
C ARG A 303 -19.91 3.27 -12.76
N GLN A 304 -20.78 2.40 -12.23
CA GLN A 304 -20.90 1.01 -12.65
C GLN A 304 -21.22 0.91 -14.15
N GLY A 305 -22.19 1.70 -14.63
CA GLY A 305 -22.53 1.79 -16.05
C GLY A 305 -21.35 2.26 -16.92
N GLN A 306 -20.61 3.27 -16.46
CA GLN A 306 -19.40 3.74 -17.17
C GLN A 306 -18.30 2.68 -17.23
N ALA A 307 -18.07 1.94 -16.14
CA ALA A 307 -17.10 0.84 -16.10
C ALA A 307 -17.50 -0.30 -17.06
N ASN A 308 -18.76 -0.72 -17.02
CA ASN A 308 -19.29 -1.74 -17.93
C ASN A 308 -19.21 -1.32 -19.41
N MET A 309 -19.53 -0.05 -19.71
CA MET A 309 -19.35 0.51 -21.06
C MET A 309 -17.91 0.42 -21.55
N ALA A 310 -16.95 0.74 -20.67
CA ALA A 310 -15.53 0.71 -20.99
C ALA A 310 -15.00 -0.74 -21.12
N LEU A 311 -15.56 -1.68 -20.36
CA LEU A 311 -15.28 -3.13 -20.46
C LEU A 311 -15.99 -3.81 -21.64
N ASN A 312 -16.76 -3.05 -22.43
CA ASN A 312 -17.58 -3.55 -23.54
C ASN A 312 -18.71 -4.52 -23.12
N ASP A 313 -19.10 -4.53 -21.85
CA ASP A 313 -20.32 -5.19 -21.37
C ASP A 313 -21.51 -4.23 -21.45
N ILE A 314 -22.03 -4.08 -22.68
CA ILE A 314 -23.02 -3.05 -22.99
C ILE A 314 -24.39 -3.34 -22.35
N ASP A 315 -24.75 -4.61 -22.18
CA ASP A 315 -26.04 -4.99 -21.61
C ASP A 315 -26.08 -4.64 -20.11
N SER A 316 -25.03 -4.99 -19.35
CA SER A 316 -24.87 -4.60 -17.94
C SER A 316 -24.78 -3.09 -17.76
N ALA A 317 -24.14 -2.38 -18.70
CA ALA A 317 -24.10 -0.92 -18.69
C ALA A 317 -25.50 -0.29 -18.80
N VAL A 318 -26.33 -0.79 -19.72
CA VAL A 318 -27.72 -0.31 -19.88
C VAL A 318 -28.54 -0.55 -18.62
N GLU A 319 -28.39 -1.70 -17.97
CA GLU A 319 -29.08 -1.98 -16.71
C GLU A 319 -28.65 -1.00 -15.62
N SER A 320 -27.35 -0.76 -15.48
CA SER A 320 -26.79 0.16 -14.48
C SER A 320 -27.30 1.59 -14.70
N PHE A 321 -27.27 2.10 -15.93
CA PHE A 321 -27.77 3.44 -16.25
C PHE A 321 -29.29 3.57 -16.11
N LYS A 322 -30.06 2.50 -16.37
CA LYS A 322 -31.50 2.51 -16.09
C LYS A 322 -31.77 2.67 -14.60
N LYS A 323 -31.12 1.86 -13.74
CA LYS A 323 -31.24 1.99 -12.28
C LYS A 323 -30.88 3.39 -11.80
N ALA A 324 -29.79 3.96 -12.33
CA ALA A 324 -29.40 5.34 -12.02
C ALA A 324 -30.49 6.37 -12.45
N LEU A 325 -31.07 6.19 -13.64
CA LEU A 325 -32.11 7.07 -14.17
C LEU A 325 -33.44 6.93 -13.42
N ASP A 326 -33.79 5.73 -12.95
CA ASP A 326 -35.02 5.50 -12.18
C ASP A 326 -34.96 6.25 -10.84
N LEU A 327 -33.75 6.38 -10.26
CA LEU A 327 -33.51 7.17 -9.04
C LEU A 327 -33.43 8.69 -9.31
N GLU A 328 -32.87 9.12 -10.44
CA GLU A 328 -32.83 10.54 -10.85
C GLU A 328 -33.34 10.75 -12.30
N PRO A 329 -34.67 10.78 -12.52
CA PRO A 329 -35.26 10.78 -13.86
C PRO A 329 -34.98 12.02 -14.72
N ASN A 330 -34.47 13.09 -14.11
CA ASN A 330 -34.21 14.37 -14.77
C ASN A 330 -32.73 14.61 -15.09
N ASP A 331 -31.83 13.71 -14.70
CA ASP A 331 -30.40 13.90 -14.97
C ASP A 331 -30.09 13.73 -16.48
N GLY A 332 -29.61 14.81 -17.10
CA GLY A 332 -29.27 14.83 -18.52
C GLY A 332 -28.02 14.01 -18.87
N GLY A 333 -27.09 13.86 -17.92
CA GLY A 333 -25.88 13.06 -18.09
C GLY A 333 -26.19 11.57 -18.16
N ILE A 334 -27.03 11.07 -17.25
CA ILE A 334 -27.47 9.67 -17.24
C ILE A 334 -28.26 9.36 -18.53
N LYS A 335 -29.18 10.23 -18.94
CA LYS A 335 -29.94 10.06 -20.19
C LYS A 335 -29.02 9.94 -21.41
N LYS A 336 -27.99 10.78 -21.48
CA LYS A 336 -27.02 10.78 -22.59
C LYS A 336 -26.24 9.47 -22.65
N GLU A 337 -25.68 9.02 -21.52
CA GLU A 337 -24.92 7.76 -21.46
C GLU A 337 -25.80 6.53 -21.75
N LEU A 338 -27.02 6.50 -21.21
CA LEU A 338 -27.99 5.44 -21.50
C LEU A 338 -28.35 5.38 -22.99
N ALA A 339 -28.56 6.54 -23.63
CA ALA A 339 -28.84 6.60 -25.06
C ALA A 339 -27.65 6.09 -25.89
N ALA A 340 -26.42 6.45 -25.51
CA ALA A 340 -25.21 5.96 -26.16
C ALA A 340 -25.06 4.43 -26.03
N ALA A 341 -25.32 3.87 -24.83
CA ALA A 341 -25.28 2.43 -24.59
C ALA A 341 -26.36 1.69 -25.40
N ARG A 342 -27.60 2.20 -25.43
CA ARG A 342 -28.68 1.62 -26.24
C ARG A 342 -28.38 1.64 -27.74
N LYS A 343 -27.74 2.71 -28.22
CA LYS A 343 -27.30 2.80 -29.62
C LYS A 343 -26.29 1.70 -29.96
N LYS A 344 -25.29 1.45 -29.10
CA LYS A 344 -24.34 0.34 -29.31
C LYS A 344 -25.02 -1.03 -29.42
N ILE A 345 -26.06 -1.30 -28.62
CA ILE A 345 -26.84 -2.54 -28.73
C ILE A 345 -27.56 -2.63 -30.07
N ALA A 346 -28.17 -1.53 -30.53
CA ALA A 346 -28.85 -1.49 -31.82
C ALA A 346 -27.86 -1.73 -32.97
N ASP A 347 -26.71 -1.04 -32.96
CA ASP A 347 -25.66 -1.19 -33.97
C ASP A 347 -25.11 -2.63 -34.02
N ARG A 348 -24.89 -3.28 -32.86
CA ARG A 348 -24.48 -4.69 -32.77
C ARG A 348 -25.50 -5.62 -33.41
N ARG A 349 -26.79 -5.45 -33.08
CA ARG A 349 -27.88 -6.25 -33.66
C ARG A 349 -27.99 -6.09 -35.18
N ASP A 350 -27.79 -4.88 -35.68
CA ASP A 350 -27.82 -4.62 -37.12
C ASP A 350 -26.61 -5.22 -37.85
N GLN A 351 -25.44 -5.26 -37.22
CA GLN A 351 -24.26 -5.96 -37.74
C GLN A 351 -24.48 -7.48 -37.78
N GLU A 352 -25.01 -8.07 -36.71
CA GLU A 352 -25.34 -9.50 -36.65
C GLU A 352 -26.33 -9.89 -37.76
N LYS A 353 -27.41 -9.12 -37.94
CA LYS A 353 -28.38 -9.34 -39.03
C LYS A 353 -27.72 -9.32 -40.41
N LYS A 354 -26.83 -8.36 -40.68
CA LYS A 354 -26.10 -8.25 -41.94
C LYS A 354 -25.14 -9.42 -42.16
N ALA A 355 -24.50 -9.91 -41.10
CA ALA A 355 -23.62 -11.07 -41.17
C ALA A 355 -24.41 -12.35 -41.49
N TYR A 356 -25.53 -12.58 -40.80
CA TYR A 356 -26.42 -13.70 -41.09
C TYR A 356 -26.96 -13.65 -42.52
N SER A 357 -27.41 -12.49 -43.02
CA SER A 357 -27.92 -12.37 -44.39
C SER A 357 -26.88 -12.70 -45.46
N ARG A 358 -25.58 -12.52 -45.17
CA ARG A 358 -24.47 -12.84 -46.09
C ARG A 358 -24.07 -14.32 -46.05
N MET A 359 -24.40 -15.05 -44.99
CA MET A 359 -24.12 -16.49 -44.88
C MET A 359 -25.12 -17.37 -45.65
N PHE A 360 -26.28 -16.82 -46.01
CA PHE A 360 -27.35 -17.52 -46.73
C PHE A 360 -27.52 -17.02 -48.19
N GLN A 361 -26.58 -16.21 -48.68
CA GLN A 361 -26.39 -15.89 -50.10
C GLN A 361 -25.17 -16.66 -50.61
#